data_AF-A0A2Z2L7H2-F1
#
_entry.id   AF-A0A2Z2L7H2-F1
#
_cell.length_a   1.000
_cell.length_b   1.000
_cell.length_c   1.000
_cell.angle_alpha   90.00
_cell.angle_beta   90.00
_cell.angle_gamma   90.00
#
_symmetry.space_group_name_H-M   'P 1'
#
loop_
_entity.id
_entity.type
_entity.pdbx_description
1 polymer ?
#
loop_
_entity_poly.entity_id
_entity_poly.type
_entity_poly.pdbx_seq_one_letter_code
_entity_poly.pdbx_strand_id
1 'polypeptide(L)'
;MNLPRTLDHTLLHLRNELAVCPLIGVELEFYVKGMEDEALEEELFAAFLEDVRPLNWDVAKETHKSQYELQTSYGPDVQDLLANLFSVKKTLQRTAESFGGNLDFAAKPYIEKPGSAFHVHINLVDQHSNNLFSKRSAKMSDTLLYSIGGLCAHMRQHMIFFAPYSQSYLRYTHADNNTPTTVSWGGNNRSTAIRLPDTSLAPENTRIEHRVPGADCDYEPAINAILTGLIRGIEDKISPPKRIFGIASDPQYNLEKLPHSLQEARRLCCY
;
A
#
# COMPACT_ATOMS: atom_id res chain seq x y z
N MET A 1 15.22 18.06 9.59
CA MET A 1 14.68 18.63 10.84
C MET A 1 13.21 18.97 10.60
N ASN A 2 12.32 18.26 11.27
CA ASN A 2 10.92 18.53 11.65
C ASN A 2 10.21 17.17 11.75
N LEU A 3 9.56 16.94 12.90
CA LEU A 3 8.80 15.75 13.30
C LEU A 3 7.98 15.13 12.17
N PRO A 4 7.62 13.83 12.22
CA PRO A 4 6.51 13.34 11.41
C PRO A 4 5.27 14.13 11.84
N ARG A 5 4.89 15.09 11.01
CA ARG A 5 3.61 15.80 11.08
C ARG A 5 2.52 14.74 11.20
N THR A 6 1.55 14.94 12.09
CA THR A 6 0.38 14.04 12.16
C THR A 6 -0.28 13.92 10.80
N LEU A 7 -1.05 12.86 10.55
CA LEU A 7 -1.75 12.70 9.27
C LEU A 7 -2.58 13.94 8.94
N ASP A 8 -3.28 14.53 9.91
CA ASP A 8 -4.03 15.78 9.73
C ASP A 8 -3.17 16.93 9.24
N HIS A 9 -1.99 17.13 9.83
CA HIS A 9 -1.08 18.17 9.37
C HIS A 9 -0.60 17.86 7.94
N THR A 10 -0.30 16.61 7.61
CA THR A 10 0.12 16.21 6.25
C THR A 10 -0.99 16.48 5.22
N LEU A 11 -2.24 16.17 5.56
CA LEU A 11 -3.41 16.44 4.71
C LEU A 11 -3.67 17.96 4.56
N LEU A 12 -3.54 18.72 5.64
CA LEU A 12 -3.63 20.19 5.59
C LEU A 12 -2.53 20.80 4.74
N HIS A 13 -1.31 20.26 4.79
CA HIS A 13 -0.20 20.73 3.96
C HIS A 13 -0.47 20.50 2.46
N LEU A 14 -0.94 19.30 2.09
CA LEU A 14 -1.36 19.01 0.71
C LEU A 14 -2.42 20.00 0.22
N ARG A 15 -3.40 20.31 1.07
CA ARG A 15 -4.49 21.24 0.73
C ARG A 15 -4.03 22.69 0.63
N ASN A 16 -3.27 23.17 1.61
CA ASN A 16 -3.01 24.61 1.77
C ASN A 16 -1.76 25.06 0.99
N GLU A 17 -0.71 24.24 0.98
CA GLU A 17 0.57 24.61 0.38
C GLU A 17 0.69 24.10 -1.06
N LEU A 18 0.11 22.94 -1.36
CA LEU A 18 0.18 22.33 -2.69
C LEU A 18 -1.14 22.45 -3.49
N ALA A 19 -2.23 22.91 -2.87
CA ALA A 19 -3.56 23.02 -3.49
C ALA A 19 -4.05 21.70 -4.13
N VAL A 20 -3.73 20.56 -3.51
CA VAL A 20 -4.12 19.22 -3.96
C VAL A 20 -4.88 18.46 -2.88
N CYS A 21 -5.71 17.51 -3.31
CA CYS A 21 -6.37 16.54 -2.44
C CYS A 21 -5.93 15.12 -2.83
N PRO A 22 -5.43 14.29 -1.89
CA PRO A 22 -5.16 12.89 -2.18
C PRO A 22 -6.47 12.10 -2.20
N LEU A 23 -6.66 11.26 -3.23
CA LEU A 23 -7.67 10.19 -3.16
C LEU A 23 -6.95 8.89 -2.86
N ILE A 24 -7.35 8.24 -1.77
CA ILE A 24 -6.71 7.03 -1.26
C ILE A 24 -7.69 5.86 -1.34
N GLY A 25 -7.19 4.74 -1.84
CA GLY A 25 -7.81 3.42 -1.72
C GLY A 25 -6.76 2.43 -1.26
N VAL A 26 -7.16 1.33 -0.63
CA VAL A 26 -6.23 0.33 -0.10
C VAL A 26 -6.66 -1.08 -0.49
N GLU A 27 -5.66 -1.94 -0.60
CA GLU A 27 -5.79 -3.38 -0.67
C GLU A 27 -5.16 -3.93 0.61
N LEU A 28 -5.97 -4.56 1.48
CA LEU A 28 -5.52 -5.14 2.75
C LEU A 28 -5.69 -6.66 2.70
N GLU A 29 -4.57 -7.36 2.55
CA GLU A 29 -4.56 -8.82 2.51
C GLU A 29 -4.61 -9.41 3.93
N PHE A 30 -5.24 -10.56 4.07
CA PHE A 30 -5.31 -11.31 5.32
C PHE A 30 -5.54 -12.80 5.07
N TYR A 31 -5.24 -13.61 6.08
CA TYR A 31 -5.58 -15.03 6.08
C TYR A 31 -6.74 -15.31 7.04
N VAL A 32 -7.49 -16.37 6.75
CA VAL A 32 -8.38 -17.02 7.72
C VAL A 32 -7.68 -18.29 8.21
N LYS A 33 -7.49 -18.42 9.51
CA LYS A 33 -6.84 -19.56 10.18
C LYS A 33 -7.84 -20.39 10.95
N GLY A 34 -7.59 -21.70 11.08
CA GLY A 34 -8.32 -22.57 12.01
C GLY A 34 -9.67 -23.07 11.51
N MET A 35 -10.10 -22.71 10.30
CA MET A 35 -11.31 -23.26 9.69
C MET A 35 -11.08 -24.75 9.36
N GLU A 36 -11.79 -25.63 10.07
CA GLU A 36 -11.62 -27.10 9.93
C GLU A 36 -12.38 -27.66 8.72
N ASP A 37 -13.55 -27.09 8.39
CA ASP A 37 -14.38 -27.52 7.27
C ASP A 37 -14.15 -26.63 6.05
N GLU A 38 -13.34 -27.12 5.11
CA GLU A 38 -13.01 -26.43 3.88
C GLU A 38 -14.22 -26.24 2.95
N ALA A 39 -15.31 -27.01 3.13
CA ALA A 39 -16.51 -26.86 2.31
C ALA A 39 -17.21 -25.51 2.54
N LEU A 40 -16.97 -24.88 3.69
CA LEU A 40 -17.58 -23.61 4.06
C LEU A 40 -16.85 -22.39 3.46
N GLU A 41 -15.75 -22.58 2.72
CA GLU A 41 -14.92 -21.47 2.20
C GLU A 41 -15.71 -20.53 1.27
N GLU A 42 -16.64 -21.08 0.46
CA GLU A 42 -17.49 -20.29 -0.42
C GLU A 42 -18.56 -19.49 0.34
N GLU A 43 -19.11 -20.08 1.40
CA GLU A 43 -20.13 -19.45 2.24
C GLU A 43 -19.53 -18.35 3.10
N LEU A 44 -18.33 -18.58 3.64
CA LEU A 44 -17.54 -17.57 4.32
C LEU A 44 -17.22 -16.39 3.39
N PHE A 45 -16.78 -16.69 2.17
CA PHE A 45 -16.47 -15.66 1.17
C PHE A 45 -17.71 -14.83 0.83
N ALA A 46 -18.86 -15.47 0.60
CA ALA A 46 -20.11 -14.77 0.38
C ALA A 46 -20.51 -13.89 1.56
N ALA A 47 -20.32 -14.36 2.81
CA ALA A 47 -20.58 -13.58 4.01
C ALA A 47 -19.64 -12.36 4.11
N PHE A 48 -18.36 -12.49 3.78
CA PHE A 48 -17.44 -11.34 3.72
C PHE A 48 -17.88 -10.29 2.69
N LEU A 49 -18.38 -10.70 1.53
CA LEU A 49 -18.93 -9.77 0.53
C LEU A 49 -20.14 -9.01 1.08
N GLU A 50 -21.01 -9.66 1.85
CA GLU A 50 -22.14 -9.00 2.52
C GLU A 50 -21.67 -8.00 3.59
N ASP A 51 -20.65 -8.36 4.37
CA ASP A 51 -20.10 -7.52 5.44
C ASP A 51 -19.55 -6.18 4.94
N VAL A 52 -18.91 -6.19 3.76
CA VAL A 52 -18.25 -5.00 3.19
C VAL A 52 -19.15 -4.19 2.27
N ARG A 53 -20.25 -4.77 1.78
CA ARG A 53 -21.19 -4.11 0.85
C ARG A 53 -21.69 -2.74 1.32
N PRO A 54 -22.04 -2.52 2.61
CA PRO A 54 -22.52 -1.20 3.07
C PRO A 54 -21.50 -0.06 2.89
N LEU A 55 -20.21 -0.39 2.80
CA LEU A 55 -19.13 0.58 2.56
C LEU A 55 -18.82 0.78 1.07
N ASN A 56 -19.52 0.08 0.17
CA ASN A 56 -19.17 -0.02 -1.25
C ASN A 56 -17.71 -0.49 -1.43
N TRP A 57 -17.29 -1.45 -0.61
CA TRP A 57 -16.00 -2.12 -0.65
C TRP A 57 -16.18 -3.54 -1.17
N ASP A 58 -15.09 -4.21 -1.47
CA ASP A 58 -15.07 -5.57 -2.01
C ASP A 58 -14.11 -6.47 -1.24
N VAL A 59 -14.28 -7.78 -1.38
CA VAL A 59 -13.31 -8.78 -0.93
C VAL A 59 -12.98 -9.69 -2.11
N ALA A 60 -11.69 -9.84 -2.41
CA ALA A 60 -11.20 -10.78 -3.39
C ALA A 60 -10.57 -12.00 -2.72
N LYS A 61 -10.62 -13.16 -3.40
CA LYS A 61 -9.79 -14.31 -3.05
C LYS A 61 -8.41 -14.13 -3.67
N GLU A 62 -7.39 -14.33 -2.86
CA GLU A 62 -6.01 -14.32 -3.33
C GLU A 62 -5.61 -15.67 -3.95
N THR A 63 -4.41 -15.71 -4.53
CA THR A 63 -3.92 -16.94 -5.20
C THR A 63 -3.76 -18.11 -4.24
N HIS A 64 -3.46 -17.84 -2.97
CA HIS A 64 -3.34 -18.87 -1.95
C HIS A 64 -4.69 -19.11 -1.25
N LYS A 65 -5.01 -20.39 -1.02
CA LYS A 65 -6.20 -20.80 -0.26
C LYS A 65 -6.29 -20.10 1.10
N SER A 66 -7.50 -19.72 1.51
CA SER A 66 -7.78 -19.00 2.76
C SER A 66 -7.09 -17.64 2.90
N GLN A 67 -6.51 -17.10 1.82
CA GLN A 67 -6.03 -15.73 1.75
C GLN A 67 -7.05 -14.89 0.99
N TYR A 68 -7.36 -13.73 1.54
CA TYR A 68 -8.32 -12.79 1.00
C TYR A 68 -7.71 -11.39 0.97
N GLU A 69 -8.28 -10.52 0.15
CA GLU A 69 -7.90 -9.12 0.04
C GLU A 69 -9.14 -8.25 0.18
N LEU A 70 -9.16 -7.39 1.21
CA LEU A 70 -10.15 -6.33 1.33
C LEU A 70 -9.75 -5.17 0.41
N GLN A 71 -10.65 -4.77 -0.49
CA GLN A 71 -10.44 -3.69 -1.44
C GLN A 71 -11.38 -2.53 -1.16
N THR A 72 -10.85 -1.33 -0.96
CA THR A 72 -11.68 -0.16 -0.64
C THR A 72 -11.99 0.68 -1.88
N SER A 73 -13.11 1.39 -1.82
CA SER A 73 -13.34 2.54 -2.70
C SER A 73 -12.25 3.60 -2.51
N TYR A 74 -12.00 4.39 -3.56
CA TYR A 74 -11.08 5.53 -3.55
C TYR A 74 -11.80 6.77 -3.04
N GLY A 75 -11.23 7.46 -2.06
CA GLY A 75 -11.89 8.65 -1.50
C GLY A 75 -10.93 9.69 -0.91
N PRO A 76 -11.40 10.93 -0.74
CA PRO A 76 -10.61 12.02 -0.15
C PRO A 76 -10.58 11.97 1.39
N ASP A 77 -11.52 11.25 2.01
CA ASP A 77 -11.63 11.17 3.47
C ASP A 77 -10.80 10.01 4.03
N VAL A 78 -9.54 10.32 4.32
CA VAL A 78 -8.59 9.34 4.87
C VAL A 78 -8.95 8.94 6.29
N GLN A 79 -9.60 9.83 7.06
CA GLN A 79 -9.98 9.53 8.44
C GLN A 79 -11.16 8.56 8.48
N ASP A 80 -12.17 8.77 7.63
CA ASP A 80 -13.27 7.82 7.46
C ASP A 80 -12.77 6.48 6.93
N LEU A 81 -11.83 6.47 5.98
CA LEU A 81 -11.19 5.23 5.51
C LEU A 81 -10.57 4.45 6.68
N LEU A 82 -9.76 5.11 7.51
CA LEU A 82 -9.11 4.50 8.67
C LEU A 82 -10.13 3.96 9.67
N ALA A 83 -11.14 4.76 10.04
CA ALA A 83 -12.20 4.34 10.96
C ALA A 83 -12.97 3.13 10.43
N ASN A 84 -13.31 3.13 9.14
CA ASN A 84 -14.01 2.03 8.48
C ASN A 84 -13.15 0.76 8.40
N LEU A 85 -11.84 0.86 8.15
CA LEU A 85 -10.94 -0.30 8.19
C LEU A 85 -10.96 -0.97 9.57
N PHE A 86 -10.90 -0.21 10.66
CA PHE A 86 -10.98 -0.78 12.01
C PHE A 86 -12.33 -1.42 12.30
N SER A 87 -13.43 -0.81 11.85
CA SER A 87 -14.78 -1.33 12.04
C SER A 87 -14.98 -2.63 11.24
N VAL A 88 -14.65 -2.62 9.95
CA VAL A 88 -14.88 -3.77 9.06
C VAL A 88 -14.01 -4.96 9.45
N LYS A 89 -12.76 -4.75 9.91
CA LYS A 89 -11.93 -5.83 10.44
C LYS A 89 -12.60 -6.56 11.61
N LYS A 90 -13.31 -5.84 12.48
CA LYS A 90 -14.06 -6.45 13.59
C LYS A 90 -15.29 -7.21 13.08
N THR A 91 -15.96 -6.71 12.05
CA THR A 91 -17.09 -7.42 11.41
C THR A 91 -16.61 -8.70 10.75
N LEU A 92 -15.59 -8.62 9.88
CA LEU A 92 -15.00 -9.79 9.22
C LEU A 92 -14.46 -10.81 10.24
N GLN A 93 -13.87 -10.36 11.35
CA GLN A 93 -13.42 -11.25 12.42
C GLN A 93 -14.57 -12.04 13.03
N ARG A 94 -15.70 -11.39 13.35
CA ARG A 94 -16.89 -12.08 13.90
C ARG A 94 -17.47 -13.07 12.90
N THR A 95 -17.47 -12.71 11.62
CA THR A 95 -17.91 -13.60 10.55
C THR A 95 -16.98 -14.81 10.48
N ALA A 96 -15.66 -14.63 10.40
CA ALA A 96 -14.70 -15.73 10.45
C ALA A 96 -14.91 -16.62 11.68
N GLU A 97 -15.10 -16.05 12.87
CA GLU A 97 -15.37 -16.80 14.10
C GLU A 97 -16.64 -17.66 14.02
N SER A 98 -17.71 -17.17 13.38
CA SER A 98 -18.93 -17.96 13.19
C SER A 98 -18.76 -19.16 12.26
N PHE A 99 -17.72 -19.15 11.42
CA PHE A 99 -17.29 -20.25 10.57
C PHE A 99 -16.15 -21.07 11.20
N GLY A 100 -15.81 -20.83 12.48
CA GLY A 100 -14.72 -21.52 13.18
C GLY A 100 -13.31 -21.04 12.82
N GLY A 101 -13.19 -19.98 12.02
CA GLY A 101 -11.93 -19.36 11.63
C GLY A 101 -11.54 -18.16 12.49
N ASN A 102 -10.34 -17.65 12.27
CA ASN A 102 -9.83 -16.39 12.85
C ASN A 102 -9.02 -15.63 11.80
N LEU A 103 -9.15 -14.31 11.75
CA LEU A 103 -8.34 -13.50 10.83
C LEU A 103 -6.91 -13.38 11.33
N ASP A 104 -5.97 -13.38 10.38
CA ASP A 104 -4.57 -13.06 10.62
C ASP A 104 -4.07 -12.04 9.58
N PHE A 105 -3.64 -10.88 10.08
CA PHE A 105 -3.08 -9.78 9.31
C PHE A 105 -1.55 -9.70 9.42
N ALA A 106 -0.88 -10.72 9.99
CA ALA A 106 0.59 -10.76 10.02
C ALA A 106 1.16 -10.62 8.60
N ALA A 107 2.21 -9.82 8.40
CA ALA A 107 2.78 -9.63 7.07
C ALA A 107 3.35 -10.92 6.45
N LYS A 108 3.74 -11.88 7.29
CA LYS A 108 4.20 -13.21 6.87
C LYS A 108 3.71 -14.25 7.87
N PRO A 109 2.44 -14.69 7.77
CA PRO A 109 1.85 -15.60 8.76
C PRO A 109 2.38 -17.02 8.65
N TYR A 110 2.91 -17.39 7.47
CA TYR A 110 3.52 -18.68 7.15
C TYR A 110 4.77 -18.44 6.30
N ILE A 111 5.85 -19.16 6.56
CA ILE A 111 7.15 -18.93 5.90
C ILE A 111 7.07 -19.33 4.42
N GLU A 112 6.37 -20.42 4.14
CA GLU A 112 6.25 -21.09 2.85
C GLU A 112 5.12 -20.57 1.95
N LYS A 113 4.25 -19.68 2.46
CA LYS A 113 3.09 -19.13 1.72
C LYS A 113 3.30 -17.65 1.39
N PRO A 114 2.54 -17.06 0.46
CA PRO A 114 2.59 -15.62 0.19
C PRO A 114 2.39 -14.79 1.47
N GLY A 115 3.06 -13.64 1.54
CA GLY A 115 2.84 -12.69 2.63
C GLY A 115 1.50 -11.97 2.50
N SER A 116 1.16 -11.17 3.51
CA SER A 116 0.00 -10.27 3.51
C SER A 116 0.45 -8.82 3.46
N ALA A 117 -0.05 -8.08 2.48
CA ALA A 117 0.29 -6.70 2.20
C ALA A 117 -0.81 -5.70 2.61
N PHE A 118 -0.39 -4.45 2.77
CA PHE A 118 -1.26 -3.29 2.80
C PHE A 118 -0.86 -2.37 1.65
N HIS A 119 -1.34 -2.65 0.43
CA HIS A 119 -1.06 -1.78 -0.71
C HIS A 119 -1.87 -0.50 -0.59
N VAL A 120 -1.21 0.63 -0.76
CA VAL A 120 -1.86 1.94 -0.69
C VAL A 120 -1.85 2.54 -2.09
N HIS A 121 -3.04 2.76 -2.63
CA HIS A 121 -3.23 3.43 -3.90
C HIS A 121 -3.52 4.91 -3.68
N ILE A 122 -2.82 5.76 -4.43
CA ILE A 122 -2.93 7.21 -4.30
C ILE A 122 -2.98 7.85 -5.68
N ASN A 123 -3.94 8.75 -5.89
CA ASN A 123 -3.79 9.81 -6.88
C ASN A 123 -3.94 11.17 -6.20
N LEU A 124 -3.53 12.24 -6.89
CA LEU A 124 -3.74 13.61 -6.45
C LEU A 124 -4.69 14.31 -7.41
N VAL A 125 -5.68 15.01 -6.87
CA VAL A 125 -6.59 15.84 -7.65
C VAL A 125 -6.47 17.32 -7.29
N ASP A 126 -6.74 18.19 -8.26
CA ASP A 126 -6.90 19.63 -8.00
C ASP A 126 -8.29 19.95 -7.42
N GLN A 127 -8.53 21.24 -7.15
CA GLN A 127 -9.83 21.76 -6.67
C GLN A 127 -11.01 21.52 -7.63
N HIS A 128 -10.76 21.11 -8.87
CA HIS A 128 -11.77 20.79 -9.87
C HIS A 128 -11.89 19.28 -10.11
N SER A 129 -11.30 18.47 -9.22
CA SER A 129 -11.26 17.01 -9.31
C SER A 129 -10.51 16.46 -10.54
N ASN A 130 -9.60 17.24 -11.15
CA ASN A 130 -8.75 16.74 -12.22
C ASN A 130 -7.57 15.95 -11.62
N ASN A 131 -7.36 14.72 -12.10
CA ASN A 131 -6.23 13.89 -11.70
C ASN A 131 -4.90 14.46 -12.23
N LEU A 132 -4.06 14.94 -11.31
CA LEU A 132 -2.77 15.58 -11.57
C LEU A 132 -1.67 14.57 -11.94
N PHE A 133 -1.89 13.27 -11.77
CA PHE A 133 -1.00 12.24 -12.28
C PHE A 133 -1.27 11.92 -13.75
N SER A 134 -2.49 12.16 -14.21
CA SER A 134 -2.84 12.01 -15.62
C SER A 134 -2.31 13.17 -16.45
N LYS A 135 -1.85 12.88 -17.67
CA LYS A 135 -1.71 13.88 -18.75
C LYS A 135 -2.50 13.36 -19.94
N ARG A 136 -3.13 14.27 -20.70
CA ARG A 136 -3.74 13.93 -22.00
C ARG A 136 -2.71 13.52 -23.07
N SER A 137 -1.42 13.74 -22.79
CA SER A 137 -0.30 13.34 -23.65
C SER A 137 0.28 11.98 -23.24
N ALA A 138 0.99 11.30 -24.15
CA ALA A 138 1.71 10.06 -23.87
C ALA A 138 2.85 10.17 -22.80
N LYS A 139 3.12 11.37 -22.25
CA LYS A 139 4.13 11.59 -21.21
C LYS A 139 3.49 11.60 -19.83
N MET A 140 4.18 11.05 -18.83
CA MET A 140 3.80 11.14 -17.41
C MET A 140 3.82 12.59 -16.91
N SER A 141 2.98 12.90 -15.92
CA SER A 141 2.96 14.23 -15.31
C SER A 141 4.19 14.49 -14.45
N ASP A 142 4.58 15.76 -14.32
CA ASP A 142 5.73 16.13 -13.51
C ASP A 142 5.41 15.86 -12.02
N THR A 143 4.18 16.16 -11.60
CA THR A 143 3.65 15.79 -10.28
C THR A 143 3.79 14.30 -10.00
N LEU A 144 3.44 13.44 -10.97
CA LEU A 144 3.59 11.99 -10.84
C LEU A 144 5.07 11.58 -10.71
N LEU A 145 5.93 12.08 -11.59
CA LEU A 145 7.35 11.75 -11.57
C LEU A 145 8.02 12.18 -10.27
N TYR A 146 7.74 13.41 -9.81
CA TYR A 146 8.24 13.92 -8.55
C TYR A 146 7.70 13.15 -7.34
N SER A 147 6.42 12.78 -7.36
CA SER A 147 5.83 11.91 -6.33
C SER A 147 6.57 10.58 -6.23
N ILE A 148 6.82 9.92 -7.36
CA ILE A 148 7.57 8.65 -7.41
C ILE A 148 9.00 8.87 -6.89
N GLY A 149 9.65 9.97 -7.27
CA GLY A 149 11.01 10.29 -6.82
C GLY A 149 11.12 10.48 -5.31
N GLY A 150 10.20 11.24 -4.72
CA GLY A 150 10.14 11.42 -3.26
C GLY A 150 9.83 10.13 -2.52
N LEU A 151 8.88 9.33 -3.02
CA LEU A 151 8.58 8.02 -2.45
C LEU A 151 9.83 7.12 -2.46
N CYS A 152 10.55 7.02 -3.59
CA CYS A 152 11.78 6.23 -3.65
C CYS A 152 12.87 6.77 -2.71
N ALA A 153 13.06 8.09 -2.65
CA ALA A 153 14.11 8.71 -1.83
C ALA A 153 13.94 8.49 -0.32
N HIS A 154 12.69 8.44 0.17
CA HIS A 154 12.41 8.34 1.60
C HIS A 154 11.97 6.95 2.08
N MET A 155 11.68 6.02 1.15
CA MET A 155 11.14 4.70 1.46
C MET A 155 11.90 3.94 2.54
N ARG A 156 13.24 3.93 2.45
CA ARG A 156 14.11 3.22 3.43
C ARG A 156 14.01 3.82 4.82
N GLN A 157 13.89 5.13 4.94
CA GLN A 157 13.75 5.84 6.23
C GLN A 157 12.36 5.59 6.85
N HIS A 158 11.36 5.38 6.00
CA HIS A 158 9.98 5.11 6.41
C HIS A 158 9.68 3.63 6.68
N MET A 159 10.64 2.73 6.48
CA MET A 159 10.42 1.29 6.60
C MET A 159 9.85 0.86 7.96
N ILE A 160 10.18 1.59 9.04
CA ILE A 160 9.64 1.29 10.38
C ILE A 160 8.11 1.41 10.45
N PHE A 161 7.50 2.27 9.61
CA PHE A 161 6.05 2.42 9.51
C PHE A 161 5.43 1.35 8.61
N PHE A 162 6.21 0.73 7.72
CA PHE A 162 5.77 -0.31 6.79
C PHE A 162 5.95 -1.73 7.35
N ALA A 163 6.89 -1.89 8.29
CA ALA A 163 7.25 -3.13 8.95
C ALA A 163 7.65 -2.84 10.41
N PRO A 164 6.67 -2.67 11.32
CA PRO A 164 6.94 -2.22 12.69
C PRO A 164 7.49 -3.33 13.60
N TYR A 165 7.28 -4.60 13.27
CA TYR A 165 7.70 -5.74 14.09
C TYR A 165 8.86 -6.49 13.45
N SER A 166 9.69 -7.16 14.26
CA SER A 166 10.78 -8.01 13.75
C SER A 166 10.27 -9.07 12.78
N GLN A 167 9.09 -9.64 13.04
CA GLN A 167 8.48 -10.67 12.18
C GLN A 167 7.95 -10.11 10.86
N SER A 168 7.58 -8.82 10.80
CA SER A 168 7.17 -8.17 9.56
C SER A 168 8.26 -8.27 8.48
N TYR A 169 9.53 -8.32 8.89
CA TYR A 169 10.67 -8.42 7.97
C TYR A 169 10.78 -9.77 7.27
N LEU A 170 10.14 -10.82 7.80
CA LEU A 170 10.09 -12.13 7.14
C LEU A 170 9.43 -12.05 5.76
N ARG A 171 8.53 -11.08 5.55
CA ARG A 171 7.92 -10.78 4.25
C ARG A 171 8.98 -10.42 3.20
N TYR A 172 10.00 -9.63 3.55
CA TYR A 172 11.01 -9.12 2.60
C TYR A 172 12.27 -9.99 2.48
N THR A 173 12.36 -11.11 3.21
CA THR A 173 13.56 -11.98 3.20
C THR A 173 13.79 -12.64 1.85
N HIS A 174 12.72 -12.98 1.13
CA HIS A 174 12.77 -13.61 -0.18
C HIS A 174 12.16 -12.65 -1.19
N ALA A 175 12.90 -12.39 -2.26
CA ALA A 175 12.35 -11.66 -3.39
C ALA A 175 11.43 -12.61 -4.18
N ASP A 176 10.17 -12.23 -4.30
CA ASP A 176 9.24 -12.82 -5.26
C ASP A 176 8.59 -11.70 -6.10
N ASN A 177 7.75 -12.05 -7.07
CA ASN A 177 7.10 -11.06 -7.93
C ASN A 177 6.02 -10.23 -7.23
N ASN A 178 5.61 -10.62 -6.02
CA ASN A 178 4.51 -10.00 -5.29
C ASN A 178 5.01 -9.16 -4.11
N THR A 179 6.25 -9.36 -3.66
CA THR A 179 6.84 -8.63 -2.53
C THR A 179 8.06 -7.83 -2.98
N PRO A 180 8.00 -6.49 -2.95
CA PRO A 180 9.15 -5.67 -3.32
C PRO A 180 10.25 -5.76 -2.25
N THR A 181 11.51 -5.93 -2.68
CA THR A 181 12.70 -5.99 -1.81
C THR A 181 13.74 -4.91 -2.11
N THR A 182 13.44 -4.02 -3.06
CA THR A 182 14.32 -2.96 -3.54
C THR A 182 13.57 -1.64 -3.66
N VAL A 183 14.26 -0.52 -3.48
CA VAL A 183 13.76 0.81 -3.81
C VAL A 183 13.64 0.92 -5.33
N SER A 184 12.43 0.79 -5.85
CA SER A 184 12.20 0.66 -7.29
C SER A 184 10.81 1.11 -7.69
N TRP A 185 10.66 1.45 -8.98
CA TRP A 185 9.35 1.72 -9.56
C TRP A 185 9.24 1.21 -10.98
N GLY A 186 8.00 0.92 -11.39
CA GLY A 186 7.69 0.40 -12.71
C GLY A 186 6.22 0.58 -13.07
N GLY A 187 5.94 0.54 -14.37
CA GLY A 187 4.55 0.53 -14.85
C GLY A 187 4.10 -0.90 -15.12
N ASN A 188 2.93 -1.23 -14.61
CA ASN A 188 2.35 -2.56 -14.51
C ASN A 188 3.33 -3.65 -14.05
N ASN A 189 4.22 -3.30 -13.11
CA ASN A 189 5.27 -4.18 -12.61
C ASN A 189 5.05 -4.45 -11.12
N ARG A 190 4.62 -5.66 -10.76
CA ARG A 190 4.32 -6.03 -9.36
C ARG A 190 5.59 -6.28 -8.51
N SER A 191 6.74 -6.50 -9.15
CA SER A 191 8.02 -6.71 -8.45
C SER A 191 8.62 -5.41 -7.88
N THR A 192 8.13 -4.24 -8.31
CA THR A 192 8.64 -2.94 -7.86
C THR A 192 7.91 -2.42 -6.63
N ALA A 193 8.61 -1.65 -5.79
CA ALA A 193 8.02 -1.06 -4.59
C ALA A 193 6.92 -0.03 -4.90
N ILE A 194 7.11 0.77 -5.95
CA ILE A 194 6.12 1.70 -6.49
C ILE A 194 5.63 1.21 -7.85
N ARG A 195 4.39 0.75 -7.91
CA ARG A 195 3.76 0.32 -9.16
C ARG A 195 2.85 1.42 -9.71
N LEU A 196 2.86 1.60 -11.03
CA LEU A 196 1.79 2.31 -11.73
C LEU A 196 0.91 1.27 -12.41
N PRO A 197 -0.33 1.02 -11.94
CA PRO A 197 -1.26 0.12 -12.63
C PRO A 197 -1.47 0.53 -14.09
N ASP A 198 -1.84 -0.43 -14.95
CA ASP A 198 -2.16 -0.12 -16.34
C ASP A 198 -3.49 0.67 -16.40
N THR A 199 -3.39 1.91 -16.85
CA THR A 199 -4.51 2.84 -17.03
C THR A 199 -4.56 3.37 -18.45
N SER A 200 -3.96 2.66 -19.42
CA SER A 200 -3.89 3.07 -20.82
C SER A 200 -5.27 3.30 -21.45
N LEU A 201 -6.29 2.55 -21.03
CA LEU A 201 -7.68 2.70 -21.47
C LEU A 201 -8.50 3.71 -20.66
N ALA A 202 -7.99 4.16 -19.50
CA ALA A 202 -8.65 5.12 -18.61
C ALA A 202 -7.62 6.00 -17.90
N PRO A 203 -6.93 6.93 -18.60
CA PRO A 203 -5.84 7.72 -18.05
C PRO A 203 -6.22 8.55 -16.82
N GLU A 204 -7.49 8.92 -16.67
CA GLU A 204 -8.06 9.58 -15.50
C GLU A 204 -7.93 8.75 -14.20
N ASN A 205 -7.73 7.44 -14.31
CA ASN A 205 -7.51 6.53 -13.19
C ASN A 205 -6.03 6.33 -12.83
N THR A 206 -5.12 7.08 -13.48
CA THR A 206 -3.67 6.99 -13.21
C THR A 206 -3.40 7.24 -11.74
N ARG A 207 -2.74 6.27 -11.11
CA ARG A 207 -2.46 6.28 -9.68
C ARG A 207 -1.15 5.58 -9.39
N ILE A 208 -0.58 5.90 -8.23
CA ILE A 208 0.52 5.16 -7.64
C ILE A 208 -0.08 4.04 -6.79
N GLU A 209 0.56 2.88 -6.79
CA GLU A 209 0.34 1.78 -5.87
C GLU A 209 1.64 1.57 -5.08
N HIS A 210 1.62 1.88 -3.79
CA HIS A 210 2.74 1.70 -2.89
C HIS A 210 2.65 0.33 -2.23
N ARG A 211 3.53 -0.60 -2.62
CA ARG A 211 3.41 -2.04 -2.32
C ARG A 211 4.18 -2.52 -1.10
N VAL A 212 4.93 -1.62 -0.47
CA VAL A 212 5.86 -1.98 0.62
C VAL A 212 5.16 -2.38 1.90
N PRO A 213 4.15 -1.67 2.45
CA PRO A 213 3.62 -1.97 3.77
C PRO A 213 3.10 -3.41 3.90
N GLY A 214 3.41 -4.04 5.04
CA GLY A 214 2.80 -5.30 5.44
C GLY A 214 1.42 -5.06 6.05
N ALA A 215 0.55 -6.07 5.99
CA ALA A 215 -0.80 -6.00 6.57
C ALA A 215 -0.84 -5.75 8.09
N ASP A 216 0.29 -6.00 8.78
CA ASP A 216 0.49 -5.84 10.21
C ASP A 216 0.98 -4.44 10.63
N CYS A 217 1.13 -3.52 9.68
CA CYS A 217 1.50 -2.15 10.00
C CYS A 217 0.35 -1.38 10.67
N ASP A 218 0.69 -0.31 11.38
CA ASP A 218 -0.29 0.70 11.75
C ASP A 218 -0.63 1.56 10.51
N TYR A 219 -1.88 1.52 10.08
CA TYR A 219 -2.31 2.09 8.79
C TYR A 219 -2.14 3.61 8.69
N GLU A 220 -2.43 4.35 9.76
CA GLU A 220 -2.30 5.81 9.78
C GLU A 220 -0.83 6.26 9.63
N PRO A 221 0.13 5.79 10.45
CA PRO A 221 1.55 6.09 10.25
C PRO A 221 2.07 5.66 8.88
N ALA A 222 1.64 4.50 8.35
CA ALA A 222 2.04 4.04 7.03
C ALA A 222 1.56 5.00 5.93
N ILE A 223 0.28 5.38 5.92
CA ILE A 223 -0.28 6.35 4.96
C ILE A 223 0.42 7.71 5.11
N ASN A 224 0.62 8.19 6.33
CA ASN A 224 1.28 9.46 6.59
C ASN A 224 2.73 9.48 6.06
N ALA A 225 3.48 8.39 6.24
CA ALA A 225 4.83 8.26 5.71
C ALA A 225 4.87 8.29 4.18
N ILE A 226 3.90 7.63 3.52
CA ILE A 226 3.77 7.64 2.06
C ILE A 226 3.45 9.07 1.58
N LEU A 227 2.46 9.74 2.16
CA LEU A 227 2.11 11.11 1.80
C LEU A 227 3.25 12.09 2.05
N THR A 228 4.01 11.92 3.14
CA THR A 228 5.20 12.74 3.43
C THR A 228 6.27 12.57 2.36
N GLY A 229 6.55 11.32 1.94
CA GLY A 229 7.49 11.05 0.84
C GLY A 229 7.04 11.68 -0.48
N LEU A 230 5.74 11.64 -0.77
CA LEU A 230 5.14 12.28 -1.93
C LEU A 230 5.33 13.80 -1.91
N ILE A 231 4.98 14.45 -0.78
CA ILE A 231 5.13 15.90 -0.59
C ILE A 231 6.58 16.32 -0.83
N ARG A 232 7.54 15.62 -0.21
CA ARG A 232 8.98 15.91 -0.42
C ARG A 232 9.40 15.79 -1.86
N GLY A 233 8.91 14.75 -2.55
CA GLY A 233 9.12 14.59 -3.97
C GLY A 233 8.71 15.82 -4.77
N ILE A 234 7.49 16.31 -4.54
CA ILE A 234 6.92 17.46 -5.23
C ILE A 234 7.65 18.76 -4.89
N GLU A 235 7.85 19.04 -3.60
CA GLU A 235 8.47 20.29 -3.13
C GLU A 235 9.93 20.41 -3.61
N ASP A 236 10.71 19.34 -3.46
CA ASP A 236 12.13 19.31 -3.79
C ASP A 236 12.40 18.91 -5.25
N LYS A 237 11.32 18.66 -6.03
CA LYS A 237 11.37 18.24 -7.45
C LYS A 237 12.29 17.03 -7.67
N ILE A 238 12.18 16.04 -6.79
CA ILE A 238 13.04 14.86 -6.79
C ILE A 238 12.70 14.01 -8.01
N SER A 239 13.67 13.83 -8.92
CA SER A 239 13.50 12.95 -10.07
C SER A 239 13.50 11.49 -9.63
N PRO A 240 12.63 10.63 -10.20
CA PRO A 240 12.63 9.22 -9.86
C PRO A 240 13.88 8.51 -10.41
N PRO A 241 14.29 7.37 -9.82
CA PRO A 241 15.34 6.55 -10.39
C PRO A 241 14.91 5.99 -11.76
N LYS A 242 15.79 5.26 -12.45
CA LYS A 242 15.44 4.63 -13.72
C LYS A 242 14.26 3.68 -13.54
N ARG A 243 13.28 3.76 -14.43
CA ARG A 243 12.12 2.87 -14.47
C ARG A 243 12.56 1.42 -14.71
N ILE A 244 11.96 0.49 -13.98
CA ILE A 244 12.21 -0.95 -14.12
C ILE A 244 11.17 -1.60 -15.03
N PHE A 245 11.65 -2.40 -15.98
CA PHE A 245 10.82 -3.16 -16.93
C PHE A 245 10.79 -4.67 -16.64
N GLY A 246 11.84 -5.23 -16.03
CA GLY A 246 11.93 -6.64 -15.62
C GLY A 246 11.67 -6.84 -14.13
N ILE A 247 12.23 -7.91 -13.57
CA ILE A 247 12.12 -8.23 -12.14
C ILE A 247 13.05 -7.30 -11.35
N ALA A 248 12.51 -6.48 -10.46
CA ALA A 248 13.29 -5.45 -9.76
C ALA A 248 14.44 -5.98 -8.90
N SER A 249 14.29 -7.20 -8.36
CA SER A 249 15.33 -7.86 -7.55
C SER A 249 16.46 -8.48 -8.38
N ASP A 250 16.36 -8.46 -9.72
CA ASP A 250 17.42 -8.96 -10.58
C ASP A 250 18.71 -8.14 -10.37
N PRO A 251 19.85 -8.80 -10.04
CA PRO A 251 21.12 -8.14 -9.82
C PRO A 251 21.58 -7.21 -10.95
N GLN A 252 21.11 -7.42 -12.20
CA GLN A 252 21.44 -6.56 -13.34
C GLN A 252 21.04 -5.09 -13.14
N TYR A 253 20.00 -4.83 -12.34
CA TYR A 253 19.51 -3.48 -12.09
C TYR A 253 20.31 -2.76 -10.98
N ASN A 254 21.04 -3.50 -10.15
CA ASN A 254 21.86 -2.98 -9.04
C ASN A 254 21.12 -1.93 -8.18
N LEU A 255 19.88 -2.25 -7.79
CA LEU A 255 19.02 -1.35 -7.03
C LEU A 255 19.36 -1.37 -5.55
N GLU A 256 19.11 -0.24 -4.89
CA GLU A 256 19.19 -0.16 -3.44
C GLU A 256 18.14 -1.08 -2.80
N LYS A 257 18.57 -1.91 -1.84
CA LYS A 257 17.66 -2.84 -1.15
C LYS A 257 16.76 -2.09 -0.18
N LEU A 258 15.64 -2.67 0.22
CA LEU A 258 14.89 -2.22 1.39
C LEU A 258 15.54 -2.74 2.68
N PRO A 259 15.30 -2.11 3.84
CA PRO A 259 15.82 -2.63 5.09
C PRO A 259 15.28 -4.03 5.37
N HIS A 260 16.16 -4.94 5.76
CA HIS A 260 15.83 -6.37 5.94
C HIS A 260 15.67 -6.78 7.40
N SER A 261 15.77 -5.82 8.32
CA SER A 261 15.50 -6.03 9.74
C SER A 261 14.99 -4.76 10.41
N LEU A 262 14.26 -4.95 11.51
CA LEU A 262 13.81 -3.84 12.36
C LEU A 262 14.99 -3.01 12.87
N GLN A 263 16.14 -3.63 13.13
CA GLN A 263 17.33 -2.94 13.58
C GLN A 263 17.91 -2.02 12.49
N GLU A 264 17.95 -2.46 11.24
CA GLU A 264 18.38 -1.62 10.11
C GLU A 264 17.41 -0.45 9.92
N ALA A 265 16.10 -0.72 9.89
CA ALA A 265 15.09 0.32 9.73
C ALA A 265 15.17 1.39 10.84
N ARG A 266 15.37 0.99 12.09
CA ARG A 266 15.56 1.92 13.23
C ARG A 266 16.79 2.80 13.10
N ARG A 267 17.89 2.31 12.51
CA ARG A 267 19.10 3.12 12.27
C ARG A 267 18.89 4.17 11.19
N LEU A 268 18.04 3.89 10.21
CA LEU A 268 17.74 4.77 9.08
C LEU A 268 16.61 5.75 9.38
N CYS A 269 15.71 5.39 10.30
CA CYS A 269 14.65 6.26 10.76
C CYS A 269 15.26 7.47 11.46
N CYS A 270 15.16 8.64 10.82
CA CYS A 270 15.51 9.90 11.46
C CYS A 270 14.32 10.33 12.33
N TYR A 271 14.47 10.23 13.65
CA TYR A 271 13.59 10.91 14.61
C TYR A 271 13.89 12.40 14.66
#